data_AF-A0AAP0BYI2-F1
#
_entry.id   AF-A0AAP0BYI2-F1
#
_cell.length_a   1.000
_cell.length_b   1.000
_cell.length_c   1.000
_cell.angle_alpha   90.00
_cell.angle_beta   90.00
_cell.angle_gamma   90.00
#
_symmetry.space_group_name_H-M   'P 1'
#
loop_
_entity.id
_entity.type
_entity.pdbx_description
1 polymer ?
#
loop_
_entity_poly.entity_id
_entity_poly.type
_entity_poly.pdbx_seq_one_letter_code
_entity_poly.pdbx_strand_id
1 'polypeptide(L)'
;MNELNDGKPRKIENARPYSFTLEEDTTNFSRYVKGGIVTQVKLPKVLHFKPLKVALEELGEYLPSEFSKHDRSPLLHLAFQALDIFKNDFCRFPITCSEEDTQKLIDLVAGININLGEAKLEEIDDKLLRRFANGSRAILNPMAAMFGGIVGHEVVKACSGKFHLLFQLFYFDSIESLPVEPLEADDLKPLNCRYDAQISVFGSKFQKKLEDAKIFMVGSGALGCEFLKNLTLMGVYCSQNGELTLTEMM
;
A
#
# COMPACT_ATOMS: atom_id res chain seq x y z
N MET A 1 -28.32 41.18 9.07
CA MET A 1 -27.29 40.55 8.24
C MET A 1 -27.94 39.53 7.32
N ASN A 2 -28.84 39.99 6.45
CA ASN A 2 -29.60 39.13 5.53
C ASN A 2 -28.79 38.74 4.29
N GLU A 3 -27.78 39.56 3.97
CA GLU A 3 -26.88 39.46 2.83
C GLU A 3 -26.06 38.15 2.84
N LEU A 4 -25.83 37.57 4.03
CA LEU A 4 -25.15 36.29 4.20
C LEU A 4 -26.01 35.06 3.85
N ASN A 5 -27.32 35.23 3.69
CA ASN A 5 -28.25 34.12 3.39
C ASN A 5 -28.45 33.91 1.88
N ASP A 6 -27.54 34.42 1.05
CA ASP A 6 -27.58 34.36 -0.41
C ASP A 6 -27.17 32.99 -1.00
N GLY A 7 -26.78 32.04 -0.15
CA GLY A 7 -26.32 30.71 -0.56
C GLY A 7 -24.90 30.66 -1.14
N LYS A 8 -24.16 31.79 -1.16
CA LYS A 8 -22.79 31.82 -1.66
C LYS A 8 -21.81 31.29 -0.61
N PRO A 9 -20.93 30.33 -0.98
CA PRO A 9 -19.87 29.88 -0.08
C PRO A 9 -18.91 31.02 0.24
N ARG A 10 -18.49 31.11 1.51
CA ARG A 10 -17.53 32.10 2.01
C ARG A 10 -16.37 31.38 2.67
N LYS A 11 -15.15 31.85 2.41
CA LYS A 11 -13.95 31.25 2.99
C LYS A 11 -13.90 31.56 4.49
N ILE A 12 -13.57 30.54 5.26
CA ILE A 12 -13.40 30.63 6.71
C ILE A 12 -11.92 30.84 7.03
N GLU A 13 -11.66 31.74 7.99
CA GLU A 13 -10.35 32.00 8.57
C GLU A 13 -10.40 31.89 10.10
N ASN A 14 -9.23 31.78 10.73
CA ASN A 14 -9.07 31.80 12.20
C ASN A 14 -10.02 30.86 12.96
N ALA A 15 -10.27 29.67 12.41
CA ALA A 15 -11.18 28.70 13.00
C ALA A 15 -10.65 28.19 14.35
N ARG A 16 -11.49 28.35 15.38
CA ARG A 16 -11.31 27.86 16.76
C ARG A 16 -12.52 26.99 17.12
N PRO A 17 -12.48 26.23 18.23
CA PRO A 17 -13.57 25.30 18.59
C PRO A 17 -14.98 25.93 18.65
N TYR A 18 -15.08 27.23 18.95
CA TYR A 18 -16.36 27.92 19.13
C TYR A 18 -16.49 29.22 18.32
N SER A 19 -15.53 29.52 17.44
CA SER A 19 -15.54 30.77 16.68
C SER A 19 -14.74 30.65 15.39
N PHE A 20 -15.11 31.40 14.37
CA PHE A 20 -14.32 31.57 13.16
C PHE A 20 -14.63 32.94 12.56
N THR A 21 -13.77 33.40 11.64
CA THR A 21 -13.99 34.64 10.88
C THR A 21 -14.28 34.31 9.42
N LEU A 22 -15.06 35.16 8.76
CA LEU A 22 -15.20 35.12 7.30
C LEU A 22 -14.11 36.00 6.70
N GLU A 23 -13.51 35.57 5.59
CA GLU A 23 -12.57 36.41 4.82
C GLU A 23 -13.28 37.64 4.21
N GLU A 24 -14.60 37.53 3.97
CA GLU A 24 -15.42 38.63 3.43
C GLU A 24 -15.67 39.73 4.47
N ASP A 25 -15.43 40.98 4.06
CA ASP A 25 -15.78 42.15 4.86
C ASP A 25 -17.30 42.36 4.88
N THR A 26 -17.88 42.22 6.07
CA THR A 26 -19.33 42.37 6.32
C THR A 26 -19.69 43.74 6.92
N THR A 27 -18.76 44.70 6.96
CA THR A 27 -18.96 46.02 7.58
C THR A 27 -20.16 46.78 6.99
N ASN A 28 -20.41 46.63 5.69
CA ASN A 28 -21.53 47.27 5.00
C ASN A 28 -22.86 46.49 5.09
N PHE A 29 -22.91 45.37 5.81
CA PHE A 29 -24.12 44.55 5.91
C PHE A 29 -25.02 45.05 7.04
N SER A 30 -26.31 44.71 6.92
CA SER A 30 -27.26 44.95 7.98
C SER A 30 -26.80 44.29 9.30
N ARG A 31 -26.99 44.98 10.43
CA ARG A 31 -26.57 44.50 11.76
C ARG A 31 -27.13 43.10 12.06
N TYR A 32 -26.32 42.25 12.71
CA TYR A 32 -26.78 40.97 13.23
C TYR A 32 -27.81 41.15 14.35
N VAL A 33 -28.85 40.31 14.39
CA VAL A 33 -29.91 40.36 15.41
C VAL A 33 -29.90 39.09 16.27
N LYS A 34 -30.19 37.92 15.69
CA LYS A 34 -30.21 36.62 16.37
C LYS A 34 -30.28 35.47 15.37
N GLY A 35 -29.95 34.26 15.83
CA GLY A 35 -30.04 33.02 15.05
C GLY A 35 -29.00 32.93 13.93
N GLY A 36 -29.05 31.86 13.14
CA GLY A 36 -28.12 31.61 12.04
C GLY A 36 -27.61 30.18 12.06
N ILE A 37 -27.63 29.53 10.91
CA ILE A 37 -27.08 28.19 10.71
C ILE A 37 -26.04 28.31 9.61
N VAL A 38 -24.87 27.73 9.86
CA VAL A 38 -23.78 27.69 8.89
C VAL A 38 -23.67 26.25 8.40
N THR A 39 -23.56 26.08 7.09
CA THR A 39 -23.40 24.76 6.47
C THR A 39 -22.10 24.77 5.67
N GLN A 40 -21.24 23.78 5.91
CA GLN A 40 -20.00 23.65 5.17
C GLN A 40 -20.30 23.26 3.71
N VAL A 41 -19.71 24.00 2.78
CA VAL A 41 -19.72 23.65 1.36
C VAL A 41 -18.36 23.08 0.97
N LYS A 42 -18.33 21.83 0.49
CA LYS A 42 -17.11 21.20 -0.04
C LYS A 42 -16.94 21.58 -1.50
N LEU A 43 -15.99 22.47 -1.77
CA LEU A 43 -15.69 22.88 -3.15
C LEU A 43 -14.91 21.78 -3.89
N PRO A 44 -15.09 21.63 -5.22
CA PRO A 44 -14.27 20.73 -6.03
C PRO A 44 -12.79 21.13 -5.97
N LYS A 45 -11.90 20.14 -5.85
CA LYS A 45 -10.45 20.32 -5.96
C LYS A 45 -9.96 19.64 -7.23
N VAL A 46 -9.29 20.41 -8.10
CA VAL A 46 -8.63 19.87 -9.30
C VAL A 46 -7.27 19.31 -8.90
N LEU A 47 -6.97 18.09 -9.36
CA LEU A 47 -5.68 17.43 -9.17
C LEU A 47 -4.99 17.29 -10.53
N HIS A 48 -3.71 17.67 -10.60
CA HIS A 48 -2.92 17.64 -11.83
C HIS A 48 -1.92 16.47 -11.79
N PHE A 49 -2.33 15.31 -12.27
CA PHE A 49 -1.47 14.12 -12.31
C PHE A 49 -0.36 14.27 -13.34
N LYS A 50 0.87 13.89 -12.96
CA LYS A 50 2.00 13.79 -13.89
C LYS A 50 1.90 12.49 -14.69
N PRO A 51 2.33 12.46 -15.97
CA PRO A 51 2.52 11.22 -16.72
C PRO A 51 3.50 10.29 -15.99
N LEU A 52 3.30 8.98 -16.08
CA LEU A 52 4.11 7.99 -15.37
C LEU A 52 5.62 8.18 -15.59
N LYS A 53 6.04 8.42 -16.84
CA LYS A 53 7.45 8.66 -17.17
C LYS A 53 8.07 9.79 -16.34
N VAL A 54 7.36 10.90 -16.18
CA VAL A 54 7.83 12.06 -15.41
C VAL A 54 7.84 11.73 -13.91
N ALA A 55 6.80 11.04 -13.43
CA ALA A 55 6.69 10.63 -12.02
C ALA A 55 7.76 9.60 -11.59
N LEU A 56 8.34 8.85 -12.53
CA LEU A 56 9.44 7.91 -12.25
C LEU A 56 10.81 8.59 -12.13
N GLU A 57 10.98 9.75 -12.78
CA GLU A 57 12.24 10.51 -12.77
C GLU A 57 12.31 11.45 -11.56
N GLU A 58 11.18 12.02 -11.15
CA GLU A 58 11.10 12.96 -10.02
C GLU A 58 10.79 12.25 -8.69
N LEU A 59 11.78 12.20 -7.79
CA LEU A 59 11.60 11.78 -6.39
C LEU A 59 10.80 12.85 -5.61
N GLY A 60 9.47 12.92 -5.85
CA GLY A 60 8.70 14.10 -5.45
C GLY A 60 7.70 13.89 -4.33
N GLU A 61 6.77 12.95 -4.49
CA GLU A 61 5.62 12.83 -3.58
C GLU A 61 5.22 11.36 -3.44
N TYR A 62 5.78 10.72 -2.41
CA TYR A 62 5.34 9.40 -1.97
C TYR A 62 4.22 9.57 -0.95
N LEU A 63 3.11 8.87 -1.17
CA LEU A 63 2.12 8.73 -0.12
C LEU A 63 2.68 7.75 0.92
N PRO A 64 2.95 8.18 2.17
CA PRO A 64 3.46 7.26 3.19
C PRO A 64 2.38 6.24 3.52
N SER A 65 2.69 4.96 3.32
CA SER A 65 1.86 3.86 3.79
C SER A 65 1.95 3.66 5.29
N GLU A 66 3.12 3.96 5.86
CA GLU A 66 3.39 3.94 7.29
C GLU A 66 4.38 5.04 7.67
N PHE A 67 4.00 5.92 8.60
CA PHE A 67 4.80 7.09 8.98
C PHE A 67 6.13 6.74 9.67
N SER A 68 6.24 5.56 10.29
CA SER A 68 7.49 5.08 10.91
C SER A 68 8.52 4.58 9.89
N LYS A 69 8.14 4.44 8.61
CA LYS A 69 8.95 3.84 7.53
C LYS A 69 9.12 4.79 6.34
N HIS A 70 9.07 6.10 6.57
CA HIS A 70 9.11 7.11 5.50
C HIS A 70 10.29 6.95 4.52
N ASP A 71 11.44 6.47 4.98
CA ASP A 71 12.65 6.25 4.16
C ASP A 71 12.56 5.05 3.22
N ARG A 72 11.57 4.16 3.41
CA ARG A 72 11.42 2.95 2.57
C ARG A 72 10.81 3.26 1.21
N SER A 73 9.88 4.20 1.10
CA SER A 73 9.19 4.47 -0.17
C SER A 73 10.13 4.91 -1.29
N PRO A 74 11.09 5.83 -1.07
CA PRO A 74 12.08 6.17 -2.09
C PRO A 74 12.98 4.98 -2.47
N LEU A 75 13.40 4.17 -1.50
CA LEU A 75 14.26 3.01 -1.79
C LEU A 75 13.50 1.92 -2.57
N LEU A 76 12.25 1.63 -2.18
CA LEU A 76 11.38 0.72 -2.92
C LEU A 76 11.10 1.23 -4.32
N HIS A 77 10.94 2.54 -4.50
CA HIS A 77 10.80 3.13 -5.82
C HIS A 77 11.97 2.80 -6.74
N LEU A 78 13.21 2.93 -6.26
CA LEU A 78 14.40 2.52 -7.01
C LEU A 78 14.45 1.00 -7.22
N ALA A 79 14.08 0.21 -6.20
CA ALA A 79 14.08 -1.25 -6.27
C ALA A 79 13.10 -1.79 -7.34
N PHE A 80 11.90 -1.22 -7.46
CA PHE A 80 10.94 -1.60 -8.50
C PHE A 80 11.44 -1.22 -9.90
N GLN A 81 12.07 -0.04 -10.08
CA GLN A 81 12.69 0.32 -11.36
C GLN A 81 13.85 -0.62 -11.73
N ALA A 82 14.72 -0.93 -10.76
CA ALA A 82 15.80 -1.89 -10.94
C ALA A 82 15.28 -3.29 -11.28
N LEU A 83 14.13 -3.70 -10.71
CA LEU A 83 13.51 -4.99 -11.02
C LEU A 83 13.02 -5.06 -12.47
N ASP A 84 12.45 -3.97 -12.99
CA ASP A 84 12.03 -3.88 -14.39
C ASP A 84 13.22 -3.98 -15.34
N ILE A 85 14.34 -3.30 -15.02
CA ILE A 85 15.60 -3.40 -15.78
C ILE A 85 16.14 -4.84 -15.71
N PHE A 86 16.22 -5.43 -14.53
CA PHE A 86 16.67 -6.81 -14.33
C PHE A 86 15.85 -7.79 -15.17
N LYS A 87 14.52 -7.64 -15.15
CA LYS A 87 13.62 -8.50 -15.91
C LYS A 87 13.81 -8.32 -17.41
N ASN A 88 14.07 -7.11 -17.89
CA ASN A 88 14.35 -6.84 -19.30
C ASN A 88 15.68 -7.48 -19.74
N ASP A 89 16.73 -7.38 -18.92
CA ASP A 89 18.07 -7.82 -19.28
C ASP A 89 18.24 -9.35 -19.16
N PHE A 90 17.59 -9.97 -18.18
CA PHE A 90 17.72 -11.41 -17.89
C PHE A 90 16.49 -12.23 -18.28
N CYS A 91 15.41 -11.60 -18.73
CA CYS A 91 14.13 -12.26 -19.09
C CYS A 91 13.51 -13.09 -17.95
N ARG A 92 13.84 -12.79 -16.69
CA ARG A 92 13.36 -13.49 -15.49
C ARG A 92 13.44 -12.59 -14.26
N PHE A 93 12.78 -13.01 -13.17
CA PHE A 93 12.98 -12.41 -11.85
C PHE A 93 14.26 -12.94 -11.19
N PRO A 94 14.82 -12.22 -10.20
CA PRO A 94 15.82 -12.76 -9.29
C PRO A 94 15.39 -14.12 -8.70
N ILE A 95 16.32 -15.06 -8.67
CA ILE A 95 16.08 -16.38 -8.06
C ILE A 95 16.17 -16.23 -6.54
N THR A 96 15.20 -16.80 -5.83
CA THR A 96 15.17 -16.82 -4.35
C THR A 96 16.48 -17.41 -3.80
N CYS A 97 17.10 -16.71 -2.85
CA CYS A 97 18.37 -17.05 -2.22
C CYS A 97 19.58 -17.08 -3.16
N SER A 98 19.48 -16.51 -4.36
CA SER A 98 20.64 -16.31 -5.25
C SER A 98 21.38 -15.03 -4.87
N GLU A 99 22.56 -15.18 -4.25
CA GLU A 99 23.43 -14.05 -3.93
C GLU A 99 23.89 -13.31 -5.20
N GLU A 100 24.11 -14.03 -6.30
CA GLU A 100 24.49 -13.42 -7.58
C GLU A 100 23.39 -12.51 -8.13
N ASP A 101 22.14 -12.97 -8.17
CA ASP A 101 21.03 -12.15 -8.66
C ASP A 101 20.71 -10.99 -7.72
N THR A 102 20.85 -11.23 -6.41
CA THR A 102 20.63 -10.21 -5.39
C THR A 102 21.66 -9.08 -5.54
N GLN A 103 22.94 -9.42 -5.73
CA GLN A 103 23.98 -8.43 -5.95
C GLN A 103 23.74 -7.66 -7.25
N LYS A 104 23.37 -8.33 -8.35
CA LYS A 104 23.00 -7.66 -9.61
C LYS A 104 21.87 -6.65 -9.43
N LEU A 105 20.83 -6.98 -8.66
CA LEU A 105 19.74 -6.06 -8.38
C LEU A 105 20.22 -4.85 -7.56
N ILE A 106 21.04 -5.07 -6.53
CA ILE A 106 21.63 -3.99 -5.71
C ILE A 106 22.49 -3.07 -6.57
N ASP A 107 23.31 -3.63 -7.47
CA ASP A 107 24.16 -2.87 -8.39
C ASP A 107 23.31 -2.01 -9.35
N LEU A 108 22.18 -2.54 -9.83
CA LEU A 108 21.22 -1.77 -10.64
C LEU A 108 20.59 -0.62 -9.83
N VAL A 109 20.16 -0.87 -8.59
CA VAL A 109 19.64 0.18 -7.69
C VAL A 109 20.69 1.26 -7.45
N ALA A 110 21.94 0.88 -7.16
CA ALA A 110 23.04 1.82 -6.97
C ALA A 110 23.30 2.64 -8.25
N GLY A 111 23.26 2.02 -9.42
CA GLY A 111 23.39 2.70 -10.70
C GLY A 111 22.30 3.75 -10.94
N ILE A 112 21.03 3.42 -10.66
CA ILE A 112 19.92 4.37 -10.74
C ILE A 112 20.12 5.50 -9.74
N ASN A 113 20.47 5.18 -8.48
CA ASN A 113 20.65 6.17 -7.42
C ASN A 113 21.75 7.20 -7.74
N ILE A 114 22.85 6.76 -8.35
CA ILE A 114 23.95 7.66 -8.79
C ILE A 114 23.44 8.65 -9.86
N ASN A 115 22.59 8.20 -10.78
CA ASN A 115 22.07 9.04 -11.86
C ASN A 115 21.07 10.12 -11.37
N LEU A 116 20.58 10.02 -10.13
CA LEU A 116 19.70 11.02 -9.52
C LEU A 116 20.44 12.28 -9.05
N GLY A 117 21.78 12.28 -9.04
CA GLY A 117 22.59 13.45 -8.71
C GLY A 117 22.35 13.93 -7.28
N GLU A 118 21.84 15.16 -7.14
CA GLU A 118 21.55 15.78 -5.83
C GLU A 118 20.35 15.13 -5.12
N ALA A 119 19.46 14.44 -5.84
CA ALA A 119 18.29 13.78 -5.27
C ALA A 119 18.58 12.33 -4.82
N LYS A 120 19.82 11.87 -4.91
CA LYS A 120 20.21 10.51 -4.50
C LYS A 120 19.85 10.23 -3.04
N LEU A 121 19.51 8.97 -2.76
CA LEU A 121 19.36 8.50 -1.39
C LEU A 121 20.74 8.38 -0.73
N GLU A 122 20.88 8.97 0.45
CA GLU A 122 22.10 8.90 1.25
C GLU A 122 22.31 7.52 1.86
N GLU A 123 21.22 6.91 2.32
CA GLU A 123 21.23 5.58 2.93
C GLU A 123 20.51 4.57 2.01
N ILE A 124 21.20 3.48 1.71
CA ILE A 124 20.65 2.33 0.99
C ILE A 124 20.62 1.15 1.96
N ASP A 125 19.42 0.70 2.33
CA ASP A 125 19.25 -0.48 3.15
C ASP A 125 19.41 -1.76 2.30
N ASP A 126 20.62 -2.29 2.27
CA ASP A 126 20.94 -3.55 1.60
C ASP A 126 20.10 -4.72 2.10
N LYS A 127 19.69 -4.72 3.38
CA LYS A 127 18.86 -5.81 3.93
C LYS A 127 17.46 -5.76 3.35
N LEU A 128 16.91 -4.56 3.15
CA LEU A 128 15.65 -4.36 2.46
C LEU A 128 15.73 -4.86 1.01
N LEU A 129 16.78 -4.47 0.27
CA LEU A 129 16.97 -4.89 -1.11
C LEU A 129 17.16 -6.41 -1.26
N ARG A 130 17.89 -7.05 -0.34
CA ARG A 130 18.03 -8.50 -0.28
C ARG A 130 16.68 -9.20 -0.09
N ARG A 131 15.85 -8.70 0.84
CA ARG A 131 14.50 -9.23 1.07
C ARG A 131 13.61 -9.03 -0.15
N PHE A 132 13.69 -7.86 -0.78
CA PHE A 132 12.96 -7.54 -2.00
C PHE A 132 13.35 -8.47 -3.16
N ALA A 133 14.65 -8.68 -3.41
CA ALA A 133 15.14 -9.59 -4.44
C ALA A 133 14.60 -11.01 -4.23
N ASN A 134 14.71 -11.53 -3.01
CA ASN A 134 14.26 -12.87 -2.65
C ASN A 134 12.75 -13.07 -2.80
N GLY A 135 11.95 -12.03 -2.55
CA GLY A 135 10.49 -12.04 -2.65
C GLY A 135 9.94 -11.61 -4.01
N SER A 136 10.76 -11.13 -4.94
CA SER A 136 10.34 -10.45 -6.18
C SER A 136 9.46 -11.28 -7.11
N ARG A 137 9.61 -12.61 -7.10
CA ARG A 137 8.79 -13.55 -7.88
C ARG A 137 7.52 -13.97 -7.15
N ALA A 138 7.46 -13.79 -5.83
CA ALA A 138 6.39 -14.35 -5.01
C ALA A 138 5.08 -13.59 -5.18
N ILE A 139 3.98 -14.34 -5.34
CA ILE A 139 2.63 -13.81 -5.37
C ILE A 139 1.93 -14.28 -4.09
N LEU A 140 1.78 -13.36 -3.14
CA LEU A 140 1.13 -13.62 -1.86
C LEU A 140 -0.31 -13.15 -1.90
N ASN A 141 -1.24 -14.05 -1.57
CA ASN A 141 -2.66 -13.73 -1.60
C ASN A 141 -3.06 -12.54 -0.68
N PRO A 142 -2.53 -12.39 0.56
CA PRO A 142 -2.81 -11.21 1.38
C PRO A 142 -2.40 -9.88 0.71
N MET A 143 -1.27 -9.86 0.01
CA MET A 143 -0.79 -8.68 -0.72
C MET A 143 -1.69 -8.37 -1.91
N ALA A 144 -2.10 -9.41 -2.67
CA ALA A 144 -3.03 -9.28 -3.78
C ALA A 144 -4.41 -8.76 -3.31
N ALA A 145 -4.91 -9.25 -2.18
CA ALA A 145 -6.19 -8.79 -1.61
C ALA A 145 -6.11 -7.31 -1.18
N MET A 146 -5.03 -6.91 -0.49
CA MET A 146 -4.83 -5.53 -0.05
C MET A 146 -4.74 -4.56 -1.24
N PHE A 147 -3.83 -4.80 -2.19
CA PHE A 147 -3.68 -3.94 -3.36
C PHE A 147 -4.91 -4.00 -4.28
N GLY A 148 -5.57 -5.14 -4.40
CA GLY A 148 -6.82 -5.27 -5.14
C GLY A 148 -7.93 -4.38 -4.57
N GLY A 149 -8.04 -4.29 -3.24
CA GLY A 149 -8.97 -3.38 -2.57
C GLY A 149 -8.60 -1.91 -2.77
N ILE A 150 -7.33 -1.55 -2.62
CA ILE A 150 -6.84 -0.17 -2.82
C ILE A 150 -7.09 0.27 -4.26
N VAL A 151 -6.61 -0.50 -5.25
CA VAL A 151 -6.75 -0.17 -6.68
C VAL A 151 -8.22 -0.18 -7.10
N GLY A 152 -9.01 -1.15 -6.64
CA GLY A 152 -10.45 -1.19 -6.90
C GLY A 152 -11.16 0.07 -6.41
N HIS A 153 -10.78 0.58 -5.23
CA HIS A 153 -11.32 1.83 -4.73
C HIS A 153 -10.83 3.05 -5.54
N GLU A 154 -9.55 3.11 -5.93
CA GLU A 154 -9.03 4.17 -6.80
C GLU A 154 -9.77 4.24 -8.15
N VAL A 155 -10.16 3.10 -8.73
CA VAL A 155 -11.01 3.07 -9.93
C VAL A 155 -12.36 3.73 -9.66
N VAL A 156 -13.03 3.42 -8.55
CA VAL A 156 -14.30 4.05 -8.17
C VAL A 156 -14.15 5.56 -7.97
N LYS A 157 -13.07 6.01 -7.33
CA LYS A 157 -12.77 7.44 -7.16
C LYS A 157 -12.58 8.14 -8.51
N ALA A 158 -11.81 7.54 -9.40
CA ALA A 158 -11.53 8.08 -10.73
C ALA A 158 -12.80 8.19 -11.59
N CYS A 159 -13.69 7.19 -11.54
CA CYS A 159 -14.94 7.19 -12.31
C CYS A 159 -16.02 8.12 -11.73
N SER A 160 -16.00 8.37 -10.42
CA SER A 160 -17.07 9.13 -9.74
C SER A 160 -16.72 10.58 -9.40
N GLY A 161 -15.42 10.94 -9.40
CA GLY A 161 -14.96 12.22 -8.86
C GLY A 161 -15.17 12.37 -7.35
N LYS A 162 -15.43 11.27 -6.64
CA LYS A 162 -15.70 11.23 -5.19
C LYS A 162 -14.50 10.70 -4.43
N PHE A 163 -14.22 11.35 -3.29
CA PHE A 163 -13.03 11.15 -2.45
C PHE A 163 -11.71 11.64 -3.08
N HIS A 164 -10.68 11.72 -2.25
CA HIS A 164 -9.35 12.11 -2.70
C HIS A 164 -8.62 10.89 -3.28
N LEU A 165 -8.08 11.05 -4.48
CA LEU A 165 -7.29 10.04 -5.18
C LEU A 165 -5.91 9.91 -4.52
N LEU A 166 -5.33 8.72 -4.65
CA LEU A 166 -3.92 8.49 -4.39
C LEU A 166 -3.10 9.32 -5.38
N PHE A 167 -2.20 10.15 -4.86
CA PHE A 167 -1.45 11.13 -5.65
C PHE A 167 0.04 11.10 -5.26
N GLN A 168 0.94 10.45 -6.02
CA GLN A 168 0.69 9.53 -7.14
C GLN A 168 1.31 8.15 -6.92
N LEU A 169 2.41 8.06 -6.19
CA LEU A 169 3.14 6.82 -5.94
C LEU A 169 2.91 6.35 -4.51
N PHE A 170 2.64 5.06 -4.36
CA PHE A 170 2.40 4.42 -3.08
C PHE A 170 3.14 3.09 -3.04
N TYR A 171 4.01 2.98 -2.05
CA TYR A 171 4.78 1.77 -1.78
C TYR A 171 4.39 1.24 -0.42
N PHE A 172 4.32 -0.09 -0.32
CA PHE A 172 3.99 -0.76 0.91
C PHE A 172 4.82 -2.04 1.02
N ASP A 173 5.29 -2.31 2.21
CA ASP A 173 5.92 -3.55 2.59
C ASP A 173 5.37 -4.02 3.95
N SER A 174 5.34 -5.34 4.15
CA SER A 174 5.03 -5.95 5.44
C SER A 174 6.14 -6.93 5.81
N ILE A 175 7.35 -6.39 5.91
CA ILE A 175 8.55 -7.16 6.22
C ILE A 175 8.47 -7.80 7.60
N GLU A 176 7.72 -7.19 8.51
CA GLU A 176 7.45 -7.70 9.85
C GLU A 176 6.66 -9.02 9.83
N SER A 177 6.01 -9.35 8.71
CA SER A 177 5.35 -10.64 8.51
C SER A 177 6.31 -11.78 8.17
N LEU A 178 7.57 -11.48 7.80
CA LEU A 178 8.55 -12.51 7.47
C LEU A 178 8.93 -13.33 8.72
N PRO A 179 9.32 -14.61 8.55
CA PRO A 179 9.78 -15.43 9.66
C PRO A 179 10.97 -14.78 10.38
N VAL A 180 10.94 -14.83 11.72
CA VAL A 180 12.00 -14.27 12.56
C VAL A 180 13.26 -15.15 12.51
N GLU A 181 13.06 -16.46 12.44
CA GLU A 181 14.15 -17.43 12.34
C GLU A 181 14.66 -17.54 10.90
N PRO A 182 15.98 -17.68 10.69
CA PRO A 182 16.53 -17.95 9.37
C PRO A 182 15.88 -19.18 8.74
N LEU A 183 15.51 -19.07 7.47
CA LEU A 183 14.98 -20.18 6.70
C LEU A 183 16.13 -20.96 6.05
N GLU A 184 16.08 -22.28 6.12
CA GLU A 184 17.02 -23.13 5.41
C GLU A 184 16.74 -23.08 3.91
N ALA A 185 17.79 -23.11 3.08
CA ALA A 185 17.64 -23.06 1.63
C ALA A 185 16.77 -24.21 1.08
N ASP A 186 16.79 -25.36 1.74
CA ASP A 186 15.95 -26.51 1.41
C ASP A 186 14.46 -26.26 1.70
N ASP A 187 14.13 -25.44 2.71
CA ASP A 187 12.74 -25.12 3.05
C ASP A 187 12.08 -24.23 1.99
N LEU A 188 12.87 -23.50 1.20
CA LEU A 188 12.42 -22.55 0.19
C LEU A 188 12.25 -23.17 -1.20
N LYS A 189 12.63 -24.44 -1.37
CA LYS A 189 12.54 -25.14 -2.66
C LYS A 189 11.09 -25.34 -3.08
N PRO A 190 10.77 -25.19 -4.38
CA PRO A 190 9.43 -25.47 -4.88
C PRO A 190 9.09 -26.94 -4.69
N LEU A 191 7.86 -27.21 -4.25
CA LEU A 191 7.33 -28.57 -4.06
C LEU A 191 6.41 -28.98 -5.22
N ASN A 192 6.36 -28.17 -6.28
CA ASN A 192 5.45 -28.33 -7.42
C ASN A 192 3.99 -28.35 -6.96
N CYS A 193 3.65 -27.40 -6.09
CA CYS A 193 2.33 -27.26 -5.52
C CYS A 193 1.81 -25.83 -5.70
N ARG A 194 0.51 -25.65 -5.46
CA ARG A 194 -0.11 -24.32 -5.58
C ARG A 194 0.41 -23.28 -4.58
N TYR A 195 1.16 -23.69 -3.56
CA TYR A 195 1.70 -22.83 -2.51
C TYR A 195 3.18 -22.47 -2.73
N ASP A 196 3.80 -22.85 -3.87
CA ASP A 196 5.23 -22.63 -4.11
C ASP A 196 5.66 -21.16 -3.97
N ALA A 197 4.79 -20.21 -4.32
CA ALA A 197 5.04 -18.78 -4.11
C ALA A 197 5.04 -18.35 -2.64
N GLN A 198 4.20 -18.99 -1.80
CA GLN A 198 4.19 -18.76 -0.35
C GLN A 198 5.41 -19.45 0.29
N ILE A 199 5.74 -20.66 -0.17
CA ILE A 199 6.91 -21.42 0.28
C ILE A 199 8.21 -20.66 -0.01
N SER A 200 8.34 -20.00 -1.17
CA SER A 200 9.55 -19.22 -1.47
C SER A 200 9.76 -18.00 -0.56
N VAL A 201 8.77 -17.61 0.25
CA VAL A 201 8.87 -16.50 1.21
C VAL A 201 8.92 -16.99 2.66
N PHE A 202 8.07 -17.95 3.02
CA PHE A 202 7.90 -18.39 4.41
C PHE A 202 8.50 -19.78 4.71
N GLY A 203 8.85 -20.54 3.68
CA GLY A 203 9.35 -21.91 3.77
C GLY A 203 8.25 -22.97 3.92
N SER A 204 8.58 -24.19 3.51
CA SER A 204 7.69 -25.35 3.50
C SER A 204 7.23 -25.77 4.90
N LYS A 205 8.09 -25.60 5.91
CA LYS A 205 7.73 -25.87 7.32
C LYS A 205 6.64 -24.92 7.81
N PHE A 206 6.73 -23.63 7.46
CA PHE A 206 5.69 -22.67 7.83
C PHE A 206 4.40 -22.93 7.05
N GLN A 207 4.51 -23.23 5.76
CA GLN A 207 3.37 -23.68 4.94
C GLN A 207 2.65 -24.86 5.61
N LYS A 208 3.39 -25.87 6.05
CA LYS A 208 2.81 -27.03 6.74
C LYS A 208 2.10 -26.67 8.04
N LYS A 209 2.65 -25.73 8.82
CA LYS A 209 1.98 -25.20 10.03
C LYS A 209 0.64 -24.52 9.70
N LEU A 210 0.56 -23.79 8.59
CA LEU A 210 -0.71 -23.19 8.14
C LEU A 210 -1.72 -24.28 7.75
N GLU A 211 -1.29 -25.28 6.97
CA GLU A 211 -2.16 -26.38 6.54
C GLU A 211 -2.71 -27.20 7.70
N ASP A 212 -1.92 -27.42 8.75
CA ASP A 212 -2.33 -28.16 9.96
C ASP A 212 -3.09 -27.28 10.98
N ALA A 213 -3.30 -26.00 10.69
CA ALA A 213 -3.95 -25.08 11.63
C ALA A 213 -5.42 -25.43 11.86
N LYS A 214 -5.88 -25.23 13.09
CA LYS A 214 -7.29 -25.33 13.47
C LYS A 214 -7.84 -23.94 13.75
N ILE A 215 -8.71 -23.45 12.88
CA ILE A 215 -9.22 -22.09 12.88
C ILE A 215 -10.68 -22.10 13.31
N PHE A 216 -11.02 -21.22 14.26
CA PHE A 216 -12.39 -20.88 14.58
C PHE A 216 -12.68 -19.48 14.06
N MET A 217 -13.65 -19.38 13.14
CA MET A 217 -14.03 -18.16 12.47
C MET A 217 -15.45 -17.76 12.84
N VAL A 218 -15.60 -16.57 13.41
CA VAL A 218 -16.90 -16.01 13.82
C VAL A 218 -17.27 -14.88 12.85
N GLY A 219 -18.35 -15.09 12.12
CA GLY A 219 -18.87 -14.17 11.10
C GLY A 219 -18.57 -14.63 9.67
N SER A 220 -19.61 -14.71 8.86
CA SER A 220 -19.60 -15.04 7.43
C SER A 220 -20.23 -13.95 6.55
N GLY A 221 -20.28 -12.70 7.05
CA GLY A 221 -20.62 -11.51 6.26
C GLY A 221 -19.51 -11.11 5.26
N ALA A 222 -19.48 -9.85 4.82
CA ALA A 222 -18.53 -9.38 3.81
C ALA A 222 -17.05 -9.63 4.17
N LEU A 223 -16.64 -9.29 5.40
CA LEU A 223 -15.28 -9.60 5.89
C LEU A 223 -15.05 -11.11 6.03
N GLY A 224 -16.09 -11.85 6.42
CA GLY A 224 -16.03 -13.30 6.54
C GLY A 224 -15.73 -13.98 5.20
N CYS A 225 -16.39 -13.55 4.13
CA CYS A 225 -16.09 -14.04 2.78
C CYS A 225 -14.63 -13.77 2.38
N GLU A 226 -14.12 -12.56 2.63
CA GLU A 226 -12.74 -12.18 2.30
C GLU A 226 -11.69 -12.93 3.12
N PHE A 227 -11.92 -13.12 4.42
CA PHE A 227 -11.06 -13.92 5.27
C PHE A 227 -11.08 -15.39 4.86
N LEU A 228 -12.24 -15.98 4.58
CA LEU A 228 -12.33 -17.37 4.14
C LEU A 228 -11.60 -17.60 2.82
N LYS A 229 -11.76 -16.70 1.85
CA LYS A 229 -10.99 -16.68 0.61
C LYS A 229 -9.49 -16.66 0.91
N ASN A 230 -9.05 -15.76 1.81
CA ASN A 230 -7.64 -15.63 2.13
C ASN A 230 -7.05 -16.87 2.80
N LEU A 231 -7.73 -17.40 3.83
CA LEU A 231 -7.34 -18.61 4.54
C LEU A 231 -7.24 -19.79 3.56
N THR A 232 -8.25 -19.98 2.71
CA THR A 232 -8.26 -21.06 1.71
C THR A 232 -7.10 -20.94 0.72
N LEU A 233 -6.86 -19.75 0.16
CA LEU A 233 -5.82 -19.54 -0.86
C LEU A 233 -4.41 -19.68 -0.27
N MET A 234 -4.24 -19.36 1.01
CA MET A 234 -2.99 -19.59 1.75
C MET A 234 -2.81 -21.05 2.20
N GLY A 235 -3.82 -21.90 1.98
CA GLY A 235 -3.80 -23.30 2.38
C GLY A 235 -4.00 -23.52 3.87
N VAL A 236 -4.52 -22.52 4.60
CA VAL A 236 -4.82 -22.70 6.03
C VAL A 236 -5.83 -23.83 6.18
N TYR A 237 -5.66 -24.66 7.21
CA TYR A 237 -6.50 -25.84 7.55
C TYR A 237 -6.65 -26.91 6.45
N CYS A 238 -5.92 -26.82 5.33
CA CYS A 238 -6.12 -27.69 4.17
C CYS A 238 -5.46 -29.08 4.29
N SER A 239 -4.86 -29.43 5.43
CA SER A 239 -4.36 -30.78 5.67
C SER A 239 -5.41 -31.70 6.31
N GLN A 240 -5.06 -32.99 6.43
CA GLN A 240 -5.87 -33.96 7.19
C GLN A 240 -5.96 -33.64 8.70
N ASN A 241 -5.02 -32.86 9.24
CA ASN A 241 -5.01 -32.44 10.64
C ASN A 241 -5.62 -31.04 10.85
N GLY A 242 -5.79 -30.29 9.76
CA GLY A 242 -6.37 -28.96 9.76
C GLY A 242 -7.88 -28.98 9.95
N GLU A 243 -8.42 -27.89 10.51
CA GLU A 243 -9.85 -27.79 10.79
C GLU A 243 -10.32 -26.34 10.66
N LEU A 244 -11.47 -26.11 10.03
CA LEU A 244 -12.15 -24.83 10.03
C LEU A 244 -13.53 -24.99 10.66
N THR A 245 -13.74 -24.34 11.80
CA THR A 245 -15.08 -24.14 12.36
C THR A 245 -15.54 -22.73 12.02
N LEU A 246 -16.67 -22.59 11.34
CA LEU A 246 -17.24 -21.30 10.95
C LEU A 246 -18.66 -21.17 11.52
N THR A 247 -18.97 -20.04 12.14
CA THR A 247 -20.29 -19.74 12.68
C THR A 247 -20.73 -18.32 12.31
N GLU A 248 -22.03 -18.15 12.08
CA GLU A 248 -22.70 -16.87 11.89
C GLU A 248 -24.08 -16.97 12.55
N MET A 249 -24.49 -15.95 13.30
CA MET A 249 -25.84 -15.87 13.85
C MET A 249 -26.64 -14.96 12.92
N MET A 250 -27.75 -15.48 12.37
CA MET A 250 -28.70 -14.68 11.56
C MET A 250 -29.34 -13.54 12.36
#